data_AF-A0A938MQK7-F1
#
_entry.id   AF-A0A938MQK7-F1
#
_cell.length_a   1.000
_cell.length_b   1.000
_cell.length_c   1.000
_cell.angle_alpha   90.00
_cell.angle_beta   90.00
_cell.angle_gamma   90.00
#
_symmetry.space_group_name_H-M   'P 1'
#
loop_
_entity.id
_entity.type
_entity.pdbx_description
1 polymer ?
#
loop_
_entity_poly.entity_id
_entity_poly.type
_entity_poly.pdbx_seq_one_letter_code
_entity_poly.pdbx_strand_id
1 'polypeptide(L)'
;MIIKLTKELAAALQATGESELEVVDPETQRTYFLVDGETHRRAMDALRRQQDCDGIAAGLAQMEAGQGKSLDQAFSDMRTRLGFPQAQ
;
A
#
# COMPACT_ATOMS: atom_id res chain seq x y z
N MET A 1 16.24 -5.28 9.72
CA MET A 1 16.68 -5.19 11.14
C MET A 1 15.44 -5.42 12.01
N ILE A 2 15.47 -6.31 13.00
CA ILE A 2 14.34 -6.55 13.91
C ILE A 2 14.75 -5.98 15.27
N ILE A 3 14.01 -4.96 15.73
CA ILE A 3 14.18 -4.39 17.07
C ILE A 3 13.18 -5.06 17.99
N LYS A 4 13.65 -5.49 19.17
CA LYS A 4 12.79 -6.05 20.22
C LYS A 4 12.22 -4.92 21.07
N LEU A 5 10.95 -5.03 21.43
CA LEU A 5 10.33 -4.10 22.38
C LEU A 5 11.01 -4.20 23.75
N THR A 6 11.06 -3.06 24.45
CA THR A 6 11.36 -3.06 25.89
C THR A 6 10.21 -3.71 26.65
N LYS A 7 10.46 -4.16 27.88
CA LYS A 7 9.42 -4.77 28.72
C LYS A 7 8.26 -3.81 28.98
N GLU A 8 8.56 -2.53 29.16
CA GLU A 8 7.57 -1.48 29.39
C GLU A 8 6.66 -1.30 28.18
N LEU A 9 7.24 -1.18 26.97
CA LEU A 9 6.46 -1.08 25.74
C LEU A 9 5.65 -2.35 25.45
N ALA A 10 6.21 -3.53 25.75
CA ALA A 10 5.48 -4.78 25.60
C ALA A 10 4.27 -4.86 26.56
N ALA A 11 4.43 -4.41 27.81
CA ALA A 11 3.34 -4.35 28.77
C ALA A 11 2.28 -3.31 28.38
N ALA A 12 2.69 -2.13 27.91
CA ALA A 12 1.80 -1.10 27.42
C ALA A 12 0.98 -1.58 26.21
N LEU A 13 1.62 -2.26 25.25
CA LEU A 13 0.95 -2.82 24.08
C LEU A 13 -0.02 -3.96 24.43
N GLN A 14 0.29 -4.75 25.47
CA GLN A 14 -0.64 -5.77 25.96
C GLN A 14 -1.83 -5.14 26.70
N ALA A 15 -1.63 -4.02 27.40
CA ALA A 15 -2.69 -3.31 28.11
C ALA A 15 -3.67 -2.60 27.16
N THR A 16 -3.22 -2.18 25.97
CA THR A 16 -4.11 -1.61 24.93
C THR A 16 -4.97 -2.66 24.23
N GLY A 17 -4.64 -3.96 24.35
CA GLY A 17 -5.43 -5.05 23.79
C GLY A 17 -5.46 -5.02 22.27
N GLU A 18 -6.66 -4.90 21.68
CA GLU A 18 -6.84 -4.81 20.22
C GLU A 18 -6.67 -3.38 19.66
N SER A 19 -6.40 -2.39 20.53
CA SER A 19 -6.17 -1.01 20.11
C SER A 19 -4.68 -0.72 19.88
N GLU A 20 -4.40 0.26 19.02
CA GLU A 20 -3.06 0.77 18.79
C GLU A 20 -2.45 1.44 20.03
N LEU A 21 -1.13 1.26 20.20
CA LEU A 21 -0.35 1.98 21.20
C LEU A 21 0.30 3.20 20.54
N GLU A 22 -0.08 4.39 20.98
CA GLU A 22 0.53 5.65 20.57
C GLU A 22 1.89 5.84 21.29
N VAL A 23 2.93 6.15 20.53
CA VAL A 23 4.29 6.42 21.02
C VAL A 23 4.80 7.71 20.40
N VAL A 24 5.20 8.65 21.24
CA VAL A 24 5.75 9.93 20.80
C VAL A 24 7.27 9.87 20.89
N ASP A 25 7.95 10.21 19.79
CA ASP A 25 9.38 10.47 19.79
C ASP A 25 9.64 11.83 20.47
N PRO A 26 10.35 11.87 21.61
CA PRO A 26 10.55 13.10 22.37
C PRO A 26 11.45 14.12 21.65
N GLU A 27 12.30 13.70 20.71
CA GLU A 27 13.19 14.60 19.97
C GLU A 27 12.48 15.24 18.79
N THR A 28 11.70 14.46 18.04
CA THR A 28 11.04 14.92 16.81
C THR A 28 9.58 15.30 16.99
N GLN A 29 8.99 15.01 18.15
CA GLN A 29 7.56 15.11 18.44
C GLN A 29 6.67 14.34 17.44
N ARG A 30 7.24 13.35 16.74
CA ARG A 30 6.49 12.51 15.82
C ARG A 30 5.75 11.44 16.61
N THR A 31 4.48 11.29 16.30
CA THR A 31 3.64 10.22 16.80
C THR A 31 3.77 8.98 15.91
N TYR A 32 4.03 7.84 16.53
CA TYR A 32 4.03 6.52 15.94
C TYR A 32 2.95 5.67 16.59
N PHE A 33 2.35 4.76 15.82
CA PHE A 33 1.39 3.79 16.34
C PHE A 33 1.98 2.39 16.23
N LEU A 34 2.03 1.69 17.36
CA LEU A 34 2.45 0.30 17.45
C LEU A 34 1.21 -0.59 17.50
N VAL A 35 1.19 -1.59 16.62
CA VAL A 35 0.18 -2.65 16.58
C VAL A 35 0.88 -3.99 16.46
N ASP A 36 0.17 -5.07 16.77
CA ASP A 36 0.69 -6.40 16.51
C ASP A 36 0.83 -6.67 14.99
N GLY A 37 1.65 -7.66 14.65
CA GLY A 37 1.95 -7.97 13.25
C GLY A 37 0.78 -8.55 12.47
N GLU A 38 -0.21 -9.16 13.13
CA GLU A 38 -1.41 -9.67 12.48
C GLU A 38 -2.36 -8.52 12.10
N THR A 39 -2.59 -7.59 13.03
CA THR A 39 -3.36 -6.35 12.81
C THR A 39 -2.75 -5.54 11.67
N HIS A 40 -1.43 -5.36 11.65
CA HIS A 40 -0.74 -4.69 10.54
C HIS A 40 -0.96 -5.40 9.20
N ARG A 41 -0.83 -6.73 9.14
CA ARG A 41 -1.06 -7.49 7.89
C ARG A 41 -2.49 -7.32 7.39
N ARG A 42 -3.48 -7.47 8.28
CA ARG A 42 -4.90 -7.32 7.94
C ARG A 42 -5.20 -5.92 7.39
N ALA A 43 -4.66 -4.88 8.03
CA ALA A 43 -4.82 -3.49 7.58
C ALA A 43 -4.21 -3.27 6.18
N MET A 44 -2.99 -3.76 5.95
CA MET A 44 -2.32 -3.62 4.65
C MET A 44 -3.02 -4.40 3.53
N ASP A 45 -3.55 -5.59 3.83
CA ASP A 45 -4.32 -6.36 2.87
C ASP A 45 -5.66 -5.67 2.54
N ALA A 46 -6.33 -5.05 3.52
CA ALA A 46 -7.52 -4.24 3.28
C ALA A 46 -7.21 -3.03 2.40
N LEU A 47 -6.10 -2.33 2.68
CA LEU A 47 -5.66 -1.17 1.88
C LEU A 47 -5.37 -1.56 0.43
N ARG A 48 -4.69 -2.70 0.21
CA ARG A 48 -4.44 -3.22 -1.15
C ARG A 48 -5.73 -3.51 -1.90
N ARG A 49 -6.68 -4.19 -1.26
CA ARG A 49 -8.00 -4.46 -1.86
C ARG A 49 -8.73 -3.17 -2.24
N GLN A 50 -8.65 -2.14 -1.40
CA GLN A 50 -9.23 -0.84 -1.73
C GLN A 50 -8.57 -0.22 -2.96
N GLN A 51 -7.23 -0.23 -3.01
CA GLN A 51 -6.48 0.27 -4.17
C GLN A 51 -6.82 -0.49 -5.45
N ASP A 52 -7.01 -1.81 -5.36
CA ASP A 52 -7.43 -2.64 -6.49
C ASP A 52 -8.83 -2.24 -6.97
N CYS A 53 -9.79 -2.05 -6.06
CA CYS A 53 -11.13 -1.56 -6.39
C CYS A 53 -11.10 -0.18 -7.05
N ASP A 54 -10.30 0.74 -6.53
CA ASP A 54 -10.15 2.09 -7.08
C ASP A 54 -9.54 2.04 -8.50
N GLY A 55 -8.57 1.16 -8.73
CA GLY A 55 -7.98 0.92 -10.05
C GLY A 55 -8.98 0.36 -11.05
N ILE A 56 -9.83 -0.59 -10.63
CA ILE A 56 -10.91 -1.13 -11.47
C ILE A 56 -11.92 -0.04 -11.81
N ALA A 57 -12.36 0.74 -10.82
CA ALA A 57 -13.29 1.84 -11.03
C ALA A 57 -12.74 2.89 -12.00
N ALA A 58 -11.45 3.24 -11.87
CA ALA A 58 -10.78 4.13 -12.80
C ALA A 58 -10.72 3.54 -14.22
N GLY A 59 -10.44 2.25 -14.36
CA GLY A 59 -10.44 1.56 -15.65
C GLY A 59 -11.81 1.57 -16.33
N LEU A 60 -12.88 1.31 -15.57
CA LEU A 60 -14.26 1.37 -16.07
C LEU A 60 -14.62 2.78 -16.54
N ALA A 61 -14.26 3.81 -15.77
CA ALA A 61 -14.50 5.20 -16.15
C ALA A 61 -13.75 5.59 -17.45
N GLN A 62 -12.51 5.10 -17.64
CA GLN A 62 -11.76 5.30 -18.88
C GLN A 62 -12.42 4.60 -20.07
N MET A 63 -12.96 3.39 -19.87
CA MET A 63 -13.70 2.67 -20.90
C MET A 63 -14.98 3.40 -21.30
N GLU A 64 -15.78 3.86 -20.34
CA GLU A 64 -17.00 4.63 -20.58
C GLU A 64 -16.72 5.96 -21.29
N ALA A 65 -15.60 6.61 -20.95
CA ALA A 65 -15.13 7.82 -21.61
C ALA A 65 -14.50 7.58 -22.98
N GLY A 66 -14.42 6.33 -23.46
CA GLY A 66 -13.81 5.98 -24.75
C GLY A 66 -12.29 6.17 -24.80
N GLN A 67 -11.62 6.20 -23.65
CA GLN A 67 -10.16 6.40 -23.53
C GLN A 67 -9.36 5.09 -23.69
N GLY A 68 -10.00 4.03 -24.16
CA GLY A 68 -9.33 2.77 -24.50
C GLY A 68 -8.33 2.97 -25.65
N LYS A 69 -7.18 2.30 -25.54
CA LYS A 69 -6.20 2.20 -26.64
C LYS A 69 -6.39 0.87 -27.37
N SER A 70 -6.05 0.83 -28.65
CA SER A 70 -5.98 -0.46 -29.37
C SER A 70 -4.83 -1.31 -28.84
N LEU A 71 -4.91 -2.63 -29.04
CA LEU A 71 -3.83 -3.54 -28.66
C LEU A 71 -2.50 -3.17 -29.32
N ASP A 72 -2.52 -2.81 -30.61
CA ASP A 72 -1.31 -2.42 -31.34
C ASP A 72 -0.65 -1.18 -30.74
N GLN A 73 -1.45 -0.17 -30.36
CA GLN A 73 -0.96 1.02 -29.67
C GLN A 73 -0.35 0.68 -28.31
N ALA A 74 -1.03 -0.16 -27.52
CA ALA A 74 -0.54 -0.59 -26.21
C ALA A 74 0.79 -1.37 -26.31
N PHE A 75 0.93 -2.25 -27.31
CA PHE A 75 2.17 -2.98 -27.57
C PHE A 75 3.30 -2.07 -28.03
N SER A 76 3.01 -1.08 -28.86
CA SER A 76 3.99 -0.07 -29.28
C SER A 76 4.51 0.72 -28.08
N ASP A 77 3.61 1.26 -27.25
CA ASP A 77 3.95 2.01 -26.04
C ASP A 77 4.83 1.18 -25.08
N MET A 78 4.49 -0.09 -24.87
CA MET A 78 5.27 -1.00 -24.02
C MET A 78 6.67 -1.26 -24.57
N ARG A 79 6.81 -1.49 -25.88
CA ARG A 79 8.12 -1.72 -26.51
C ARG A 79 9.01 -0.49 -26.36
N THR A 80 8.47 0.71 -26.61
CA THR A 80 9.21 1.96 -26.43
C THR A 80 9.65 2.16 -24.98
N ARG A 81 8.77 1.88 -24.00
CA ARG A 81 9.11 2.03 -22.57
C ARG A 81 10.16 1.04 -22.09
N LEU A 82 10.19 -0.16 -22.68
CA LEU A 82 11.12 -1.25 -22.30
C LEU A 82 12.36 -1.34 -23.20
N GLY A 83 12.48 -0.47 -24.21
CA GLY A 83 13.61 -0.45 -25.14
C GLY A 83 13.65 -1.60 -26.15
N PHE A 84 12.51 -2.24 -26.43
CA PHE A 84 12.42 -3.30 -27.44
C PHE A 84 12.30 -2.73 -28.86
N PRO A 85 12.85 -3.41 -29.89
CA PRO A 85 12.68 -3.01 -31.28
C PRO A 85 11.21 -3.05 -31.69
N GLN A 86 10.77 -2.07 -32.48
CA GLN A 86 9.40 -2.01 -32.99
C GLN A 86 9.12 -3.18 -33.95
N ALA A 87 7.90 -3.72 -33.90
CA ALA A 87 7.47 -4.74 -34.85
C ALA A 87 7.35 -4.10 -36.24
N GLN A 88 7.94 -4.75 -37.25
CA GLN A 88 7.80 -4.39 -38.67
C GLN A 88 6.44 -4.79 -39.21
#